data_AF-A0A329WXD4-F1
#
_entry.id   AF-A0A329WXD4-F1
#
_cell.length_a   1.000
_cell.length_b   1.000
_cell.length_c   1.000
_cell.angle_alpha   90.00
_cell.angle_beta   90.00
_cell.angle_gamma   90.00
#
_symmetry.space_group_name_H-M   'P 1'
#
loop_
_entity.id
_entity.type
_entity.pdbx_description
1 polymer ?
#
loop_
_entity_poly.entity_id
_entity_poly.type
_entity_poly.pdbx_seq_one_letter_code
_entity_poly.pdbx_strand_id
1 'polypeptide(L)'
;MICALMASFNVFASQCHKINFQEDQQIITGNFNSQGGACIEFNIQPEHYVRGSALGMRKLVAQKGNQQHIRTLFTDNPVDARQSIGFTVPLAGKYRLAARGNAGEPWQLTLSFPSYIPKDNDYRQQPESLRLKQLQTEIAQGKGPHAFWREITRKGAPLIEDYDDKNKRVTFLWRGAKANVFILGAPSGDHDPMSHLAGTDVWFRSYIVPSDTLMQYKLAPDLPRIEGSADEQRRSILITAQADPLNKKVVPAVSEDVFNHDSLLALRPTLCDIAQFKQLPFQGATKLHQFESKILGNSREIAIYQPVTPMKQPAMLVLFDGRIYRKQYYIDRFFDSLIEQGKIPPMYVVFIDSLDSVRRGQELPPNPNFAEFMASELMPWLAAQGIKAPAERTIISGSSYGGLASAWVAFNHPKLFGNVLSMSGSYWWAPQGEKPEWLIREFAKAEKKPLRFYLQAGLFETNRGELEGILYNNRRMKQTLLQKGYLVESSEVSSGHNYISWCETLYYGTRSLVTKW
;
A
#
# COMPACT_ATOMS: atom_id res chain seq x y z
N MET A 1 67.37 -3.45 11.63
CA MET A 1 66.17 -3.38 10.76
C MET A 1 65.09 -4.25 11.36
N ILE A 2 64.22 -3.66 12.18
CA ILE A 2 63.04 -4.32 12.77
C ILE A 2 61.85 -3.53 12.23
N CYS A 3 61.07 -4.18 11.37
CA CYS A 3 59.85 -3.62 10.79
C CYS A 3 58.70 -4.04 11.72
N ALA A 4 58.21 -3.09 12.54
CA ALA A 4 57.06 -3.30 13.40
C ALA A 4 55.80 -2.77 12.69
N LEU A 5 54.82 -3.67 12.49
CA LEU A 5 53.48 -3.37 12.02
C LEU A 5 52.84 -2.29 12.89
N MET A 6 52.43 -1.17 12.28
CA MET A 6 51.41 -0.30 12.87
C MET A 6 50.04 -0.89 12.59
N ALA A 7 49.38 -1.35 13.66
CA ALA A 7 47.99 -1.74 13.66
C ALA A 7 47.09 -0.55 13.29
N SER A 8 46.30 -0.72 12.24
CA SER A 8 45.24 0.21 11.85
C SER A 8 44.03 0.04 12.76
N PHE A 9 43.93 0.89 13.78
CA PHE A 9 42.70 1.05 14.54
C PHE A 9 41.72 1.95 13.76
N ASN A 10 40.79 1.33 13.02
CA ASN A 10 39.57 2.01 12.60
C ASN A 10 38.62 2.13 13.79
N VAL A 11 38.82 3.16 14.63
CA VAL A 11 37.85 3.55 15.64
C VAL A 11 37.08 4.76 15.13
N PHE A 12 35.92 4.50 14.50
CA PHE A 12 34.80 5.45 14.49
C PHE A 12 33.49 4.66 14.51
N ALA A 13 33.23 3.95 15.61
CA ALA A 13 31.86 3.69 15.99
C ALA A 13 31.23 5.05 16.37
N SER A 14 30.51 5.66 15.43
CA SER A 14 29.76 6.90 15.70
C SER A 14 28.86 6.66 16.92
N GLN A 15 29.15 7.35 18.03
CA GLN A 15 28.35 7.27 19.26
C GLN A 15 26.91 7.69 18.93
N CYS A 16 25.92 6.94 19.40
CA CYS A 16 24.53 7.31 19.17
C CYS A 16 24.16 8.58 19.94
N HIS A 17 23.32 9.41 19.32
CA HIS A 17 22.72 10.56 19.98
C HIS A 17 21.80 10.06 21.08
N LYS A 18 22.12 10.36 22.33
CA LYS A 18 21.29 10.01 23.47
C LYS A 18 20.33 11.15 23.73
N ILE A 19 19.04 10.84 23.79
CA ILE A 19 18.01 11.80 24.18
C ILE A 19 17.29 11.29 25.42
N ASN A 20 16.77 12.22 26.21
CA ASN A 20 15.92 11.89 27.33
C ASN A 20 14.47 11.78 26.88
N PHE A 21 13.72 10.92 27.55
CA PHE A 21 12.27 10.89 27.42
C PHE A 21 11.68 12.23 27.87
N GLN A 22 10.89 12.86 27.00
CA GLN A 22 10.04 14.01 27.32
C GLN A 22 8.75 13.82 26.53
N GLU A 23 7.58 14.04 27.15
CA GLU A 23 6.30 13.90 26.45
C GLU A 23 6.20 14.86 25.26
N ASP A 24 6.74 16.08 25.45
CA ASP A 24 6.78 17.14 24.45
C ASP A 24 7.66 16.81 23.23
N GLN A 25 7.41 17.58 22.17
CA GLN A 25 8.11 17.44 20.91
C GLN A 25 9.59 17.87 21.02
N GLN A 26 10.48 16.96 20.67
CA GLN A 26 11.93 17.18 20.56
C GLN A 26 12.34 17.22 19.09
N ILE A 27 13.21 18.17 18.74
CA ILE A 27 13.82 18.26 17.41
C ILE A 27 15.30 17.91 17.54
N ILE A 28 15.72 16.90 16.79
CA ILE A 28 17.08 16.35 16.81
C ILE A 28 17.62 16.49 15.38
N THR A 29 18.83 17.02 15.26
CA THR A 29 19.51 17.18 13.98
C THR A 29 20.92 16.60 14.06
N GLY A 30 21.47 16.25 12.90
CA GLY A 30 22.85 15.80 12.80
C GLY A 30 23.20 15.46 11.35
N ASN A 31 24.39 14.92 11.15
CA ASN A 31 24.85 14.47 9.84
C ASN A 31 25.10 12.96 9.87
N PHE A 32 24.97 12.30 8.73
CA PHE A 32 25.35 10.90 8.63
C PHE A 32 26.87 10.73 8.69
N ASN A 33 27.32 9.64 9.31
CA ASN A 33 28.74 9.28 9.33
C ASN A 33 29.25 8.91 7.92
N SER A 34 30.55 8.61 7.80
CA SER A 34 31.20 8.23 6.53
C SER A 34 30.59 6.98 5.87
N GLN A 35 29.85 6.15 6.61
CA GLN A 35 29.13 4.98 6.11
C GLN A 35 27.62 5.24 5.91
N GLY A 36 27.19 6.50 5.91
CA GLY A 36 25.78 6.87 5.75
C GLY A 36 24.89 6.45 6.94
N GLY A 37 25.47 6.20 8.12
CA GLY A 37 24.77 5.76 9.32
C GLY A 37 24.57 6.86 10.36
N ALA A 38 23.42 6.83 11.03
CA ALA A 38 23.14 7.62 12.23
C ALA A 38 22.29 6.80 13.21
N CYS A 39 22.36 7.13 14.49
CA CYS A 39 21.52 6.49 15.49
C CYS A 39 21.14 7.41 16.63
N ILE A 40 19.92 7.20 17.13
CA ILE A 40 19.34 7.88 18.28
C ILE A 40 18.97 6.82 19.31
N GLU A 41 19.30 7.03 20.57
CA GLU A 41 18.96 6.14 21.69
C GLU A 41 18.17 6.89 22.76
N PHE A 42 17.17 6.20 23.32
CA PHE A 42 16.32 6.73 24.39
C PHE A 42 15.80 5.58 25.26
N ASN A 43 15.40 5.92 26.49
CA ASN A 43 14.63 5.02 27.35
C ASN A 43 13.16 5.38 27.27
N ILE A 44 12.27 4.40 27.26
CA ILE A 44 10.82 4.60 27.19
C ILE A 44 10.10 3.49 27.95
N GLN A 45 8.94 3.83 28.50
CA GLN A 45 8.04 2.93 29.22
C GLN A 45 6.86 2.53 28.30
N PRO A 46 6.25 1.34 28.48
CA PRO A 46 5.16 0.85 27.63
C PRO A 46 3.86 1.67 27.74
N GLU A 47 3.76 2.55 28.73
CA GLU A 47 2.70 3.54 28.90
C GLU A 47 2.84 4.74 27.94
N HIS A 48 3.84 4.75 27.06
CA HIS A 48 4.03 5.75 26.01
C HIS A 48 4.26 5.09 24.65
N TYR A 49 3.94 5.82 23.59
CA TYR A 49 4.29 5.43 22.23
C TYR A 49 5.12 6.52 21.55
N VAL A 50 5.84 6.15 20.49
CA VAL A 50 6.67 7.10 19.74
C VAL A 50 5.86 7.59 18.55
N ARG A 51 5.80 8.91 18.33
CA ARG A 51 5.36 9.52 17.06
C ARG A 51 6.29 10.65 16.65
N GLY A 52 6.32 10.97 15.36
CA GLY A 52 7.23 11.99 14.88
C GLY A 52 7.28 12.15 13.37
N SER A 53 8.33 12.83 12.92
CA SER A 53 8.68 12.90 11.50
C SER A 53 10.19 12.83 11.27
N ALA A 54 10.60 12.30 10.13
CA ALA A 54 12.00 12.18 9.72
C ALA A 54 12.23 12.87 8.36
N LEU A 55 13.35 13.57 8.22
CA LEU A 55 13.81 14.23 6.99
C LEU A 55 15.31 13.96 6.79
N GLY A 56 15.76 13.87 5.54
CA GLY A 56 17.14 13.51 5.18
C GLY A 56 17.44 12.01 5.26
N MET A 57 16.49 11.20 5.75
CA MET A 57 16.68 9.77 5.99
C MET A 57 16.07 8.93 4.87
N ARG A 58 16.84 7.96 4.36
CA ARG A 58 16.40 6.98 3.36
C ARG A 58 15.79 5.73 3.98
N LYS A 59 16.34 5.26 5.10
CA LYS A 59 15.79 4.14 5.89
C LYS A 59 15.83 4.49 7.37
N LEU A 60 14.78 4.10 8.10
CA LEU A 60 14.73 4.24 9.55
C LEU A 60 14.15 2.97 10.16
N VAL A 61 14.85 2.44 11.17
CA VAL A 61 14.49 1.18 11.84
C VAL A 61 14.46 1.41 13.35
N ALA A 62 13.37 0.97 13.98
CA ALA A 62 13.26 0.86 15.42
C ALA A 62 13.83 -0.47 15.91
N GLN A 63 14.67 -0.40 16.94
CA GLN A 63 15.39 -1.51 17.55
C GLN A 63 15.34 -1.41 19.07
N LYS A 64 15.52 -2.53 19.77
CA LYS A 64 15.87 -2.51 21.19
C LYS A 64 17.31 -2.04 21.39
N GLY A 65 17.69 -1.71 22.63
CA GLY A 65 19.04 -1.27 22.98
C GLY A 65 20.15 -2.28 22.66
N ASN A 66 19.81 -3.57 22.57
CA ASN A 66 20.69 -4.66 22.11
C ASN A 66 20.67 -4.84 20.57
N GLN A 67 20.13 -3.87 19.82
CA GLN A 67 20.01 -3.87 18.36
C GLN A 67 19.05 -4.93 17.77
N GLN A 68 18.26 -5.61 18.60
CA GLN A 68 17.20 -6.49 18.10
C GLN A 68 16.17 -5.67 17.30
N HIS A 69 15.86 -6.12 16.08
CA HIS A 69 14.86 -5.50 15.20
C HIS A 69 13.47 -5.49 15.84
N ILE A 70 12.75 -4.38 15.68
CA ILE A 70 11.34 -4.24 16.08
C ILE A 70 10.49 -3.92 14.86
N ARG A 71 10.85 -2.85 14.16
CA ARG A 71 10.05 -2.35 13.04
C ARG A 71 10.90 -1.51 12.10
N THR A 72 10.82 -1.81 10.82
CA THR A 72 11.23 -0.89 9.77
C THR A 72 10.13 0.17 9.61
N LEU A 73 10.47 1.44 9.87
CA LEU A 73 9.50 2.55 9.81
C LEU A 73 9.29 3.04 8.37
N PHE A 74 10.37 3.08 7.59
CA PHE A 74 10.32 3.29 6.14
C PHE A 74 11.65 2.85 5.51
N THR A 75 11.61 2.59 4.20
CA THR A 75 12.78 2.26 3.38
C THR A 75 12.77 3.02 2.07
N ASP A 76 13.97 3.29 1.56
CA ASP A 76 14.22 3.97 0.31
C ASP A 76 13.45 5.28 0.07
N ASN A 77 13.20 6.01 1.15
CA ASN A 77 12.55 7.31 1.10
C ASN A 77 13.46 8.32 0.38
N PRO A 78 12.90 9.22 -0.46
CA PRO A 78 13.65 10.37 -0.96
C PRO A 78 14.19 11.23 0.21
N VAL A 79 15.43 11.70 0.10
CA VAL A 79 16.08 12.44 1.21
C VAL A 79 15.39 13.77 1.52
N ASP A 80 14.74 14.37 0.52
CA ASP A 80 13.95 15.60 0.61
C ASP A 80 12.52 15.36 1.13
N ALA A 81 12.08 14.10 1.27
CA ALA A 81 10.75 13.76 1.74
C ALA A 81 10.70 13.66 3.26
N ARG A 82 9.79 14.44 3.86
CA ARG A 82 9.45 14.30 5.28
C ARG A 82 8.49 13.12 5.47
N GLN A 83 8.89 12.14 6.28
CA GLN A 83 8.08 10.96 6.58
C GLN A 83 7.54 11.00 8.00
N SER A 84 6.23 10.83 8.16
CA SER A 84 5.62 10.58 9.48
C SER A 84 6.02 9.20 9.99
N ILE A 85 6.30 9.11 11.28
CA ILE A 85 6.63 7.85 11.95
C ILE A 85 5.77 7.66 13.19
N GLY A 86 5.45 6.41 13.50
CA GLY A 86 4.79 6.06 14.75
C GLY A 86 4.86 4.58 15.05
N PHE A 87 5.14 4.22 16.30
CA PHE A 87 5.17 2.84 16.78
C PHE A 87 5.01 2.75 18.30
N THR A 88 4.48 1.63 18.79
CA THR A 88 4.41 1.31 20.22
C THR A 88 5.67 0.58 20.68
N VAL A 89 5.92 0.59 21.99
CA VAL A 89 6.99 -0.18 22.63
C VAL A 89 6.39 -1.22 23.58
N PRO A 90 6.72 -2.51 23.42
CA PRO A 90 6.04 -3.57 24.17
C PRO A 90 6.52 -3.69 25.62
N LEU A 91 7.74 -3.23 25.91
CA LEU A 91 8.41 -3.38 27.21
C LEU A 91 9.18 -2.12 27.57
N ALA A 92 9.30 -1.85 28.87
CA ALA A 92 10.17 -0.82 29.39
C ALA A 92 11.62 -1.09 29.01
N GLY A 93 12.36 -0.04 28.66
CA GLY A 93 13.81 -0.14 28.53
C GLY A 93 14.41 0.79 27.49
N LYS A 94 15.63 0.45 27.08
CA LYS A 94 16.41 1.20 26.10
C LYS A 94 16.00 0.79 24.68
N TYR A 95 15.77 1.79 23.84
CA TYR A 95 15.47 1.65 22.42
C TYR A 95 16.42 2.49 21.56
N ARG A 96 16.49 2.13 20.28
CA ARG A 96 17.35 2.75 19.30
C ARG A 96 16.61 2.95 17.99
N LEU A 97 16.73 4.14 17.41
CA LEU A 97 16.39 4.40 16.01
C LEU A 97 17.67 4.38 15.19
N ALA A 98 17.78 3.42 14.26
CA ALA A 98 18.89 3.29 13.35
C ALA A 98 18.49 3.89 11.98
N ALA A 99 19.17 4.96 11.58
CA ALA A 99 18.91 5.67 10.34
C ALA A 99 20.03 5.39 9.31
N ARG A 100 19.63 5.35 8.03
CA ARG A 100 20.55 5.36 6.88
C ARG A 100 20.21 6.50 5.93
N GLY A 101 21.24 7.14 5.40
CA GLY A 101 21.15 8.19 4.39
C GLY A 101 22.47 8.33 3.64
N ASN A 102 22.64 9.45 2.94
CA ASN A 102 23.86 9.74 2.20
C ASN A 102 24.95 10.20 3.18
N ALA A 103 26.19 9.72 3.03
CA ALA A 103 27.28 10.05 3.95
C ALA A 103 27.54 11.56 3.98
N GLY A 104 27.72 12.12 5.19
CA GLY A 104 27.97 13.55 5.39
C GLY A 104 26.73 14.46 5.30
N GLU A 105 25.63 13.99 4.69
CA GLU A 105 24.41 14.79 4.53
C GLU A 105 23.67 14.99 5.86
N PRO A 106 22.95 16.12 6.02
CA PRO A 106 22.18 16.42 7.21
C PRO A 106 20.89 15.59 7.28
N TRP A 107 20.44 15.35 8.50
CA TRP A 107 19.15 14.73 8.82
C TRP A 107 18.48 15.48 9.97
N GLN A 108 17.15 15.39 10.01
CA GLN A 108 16.33 15.92 11.08
C GLN A 108 15.32 14.86 11.51
N LEU A 109 15.15 14.71 12.82
CA LEU A 109 14.14 13.87 13.44
C LEU A 109 13.34 14.72 14.43
N THR A 110 12.03 14.68 14.30
CA THR A 110 11.10 15.23 15.28
C THR A 110 10.47 14.06 16.01
N LEU A 111 10.56 13.99 17.33
CA LEU A 111 9.97 12.93 18.15
C LEU A 111 9.11 13.53 19.26
N SER A 112 8.02 12.87 19.59
CA SER A 112 7.24 13.09 20.81
C SER A 112 6.88 11.74 21.41
N PHE A 113 6.64 11.71 22.71
CA PHE A 113 6.39 10.47 23.45
C PHE A 113 5.07 10.53 24.23
N PRO A 114 3.90 10.64 23.57
CA PRO A 114 2.65 10.85 24.26
C PRO A 114 2.25 9.61 25.07
N SER A 115 1.43 9.84 26.09
CA SER A 115 0.81 8.77 26.88
C SER A 115 -0.01 7.84 25.98
N TYR A 116 0.14 6.55 26.23
CA TYR A 116 -0.49 5.48 25.49
C TYR A 116 -1.76 5.02 26.22
N ILE A 117 -2.88 5.60 25.81
CA ILE A 117 -4.21 5.19 26.25
C ILE A 117 -4.91 4.55 25.05
N PRO A 118 -5.09 3.21 25.05
CA PRO A 118 -5.88 2.56 24.02
C PRO A 118 -7.30 3.12 23.96
N LYS A 119 -7.85 3.26 22.75
CA LYS A 119 -9.25 3.67 22.57
C LYS A 119 -10.19 2.57 23.11
N ASP A 120 -11.04 2.86 24.08
CA ASP A 120 -12.07 1.88 24.48
C ASP A 120 -13.16 1.84 23.40
N ASN A 121 -13.16 0.77 22.59
CA ASN A 121 -13.96 0.67 21.37
C ASN A 121 -14.34 -0.79 21.08
N ASP A 122 -14.93 -1.47 22.08
CA ASP A 122 -15.57 -2.77 21.87
C ASP A 122 -16.83 -2.61 21.02
N TYR A 123 -16.90 -3.32 19.89
CA TYR A 123 -18.08 -3.31 19.02
C TYR A 123 -19.29 -4.04 19.65
N ARG A 124 -19.07 -4.91 20.65
CA ARG A 124 -20.09 -5.62 21.44
C ARG A 124 -21.07 -6.46 20.61
N GLN A 125 -20.64 -6.96 19.46
CA GLN A 125 -21.43 -7.91 18.66
C GLN A 125 -21.39 -9.29 19.31
N GLN A 126 -22.52 -10.00 19.27
CA GLN A 126 -22.55 -11.41 19.67
C GLN A 126 -21.86 -12.30 18.62
N PRO A 127 -21.26 -13.44 19.02
CA PRO A 127 -20.62 -14.34 18.08
C PRO A 127 -21.64 -14.94 17.11
N GLU A 128 -21.43 -14.70 15.82
CA GLU A 128 -22.28 -15.29 14.77
C GLU A 128 -21.70 -16.60 14.20
N SER A 129 -20.37 -16.73 14.23
CA SER A 129 -19.64 -17.94 13.83
C SER A 129 -20.07 -19.15 14.64
N LEU A 130 -20.27 -20.29 13.99
CA LEU A 130 -20.66 -21.54 14.66
C LEU A 130 -19.56 -21.98 15.62
N ARG A 131 -18.30 -21.90 15.19
CA ARG A 131 -17.16 -22.25 16.04
C ARG A 131 -17.00 -21.32 17.25
N LEU A 132 -17.28 -20.02 17.10
CA LEU A 132 -17.24 -19.09 18.24
C LEU A 132 -18.42 -19.29 19.20
N LYS A 133 -19.61 -19.65 18.70
CA LYS A 133 -20.74 -20.04 19.57
C LYS A 133 -20.43 -21.30 20.38
N GLN A 134 -19.77 -22.28 19.76
CA GLN A 134 -19.27 -23.44 20.48
C GLN A 134 -18.25 -23.04 21.56
N LEU A 135 -17.31 -22.15 21.24
CA LEU A 135 -16.38 -21.61 22.24
C LEU A 135 -17.13 -20.93 23.39
N GLN A 136 -18.11 -20.09 23.10
CA GLN A 136 -18.93 -19.42 24.14
C GLN A 136 -19.59 -20.44 25.08
N THR A 137 -20.07 -21.57 24.55
CA THR A 137 -20.62 -22.67 25.35
C THR A 137 -19.53 -23.39 26.17
N GLU A 138 -18.36 -23.62 25.59
CA GLU A 138 -17.21 -24.19 26.31
C GLU A 138 -16.79 -23.30 27.49
N ILE A 139 -16.75 -21.97 27.30
CA ILE A 139 -16.46 -21.00 28.35
C ILE A 139 -17.53 -21.05 29.46
N ALA A 140 -18.81 -21.09 29.08
CA ALA A 140 -19.91 -21.23 30.05
C ALA A 140 -19.83 -22.53 30.87
N GLN A 141 -19.18 -23.57 30.34
CA GLN A 141 -18.90 -24.84 31.04
C GLN A 141 -17.61 -24.81 31.87
N GLY A 142 -16.97 -23.64 32.03
CA GLY A 142 -15.73 -23.48 32.79
C GLY A 142 -14.46 -23.91 32.04
N LYS A 143 -14.54 -24.19 30.73
CA LYS A 143 -13.33 -24.43 29.92
C LYS A 143 -12.70 -23.10 29.53
N GLY A 144 -11.38 -23.07 29.33
CA GLY A 144 -10.67 -21.89 28.79
C GLY A 144 -10.49 -21.95 27.26
N PRO A 145 -10.07 -20.83 26.62
CA PRO A 145 -9.92 -20.75 25.15
C PRO A 145 -8.67 -21.48 24.60
N HIS A 146 -7.92 -22.20 25.44
CA HIS A 146 -6.66 -22.85 25.03
C HIS A 146 -6.84 -23.88 23.90
N ALA A 147 -7.90 -24.68 23.95
CA ALA A 147 -8.19 -25.66 22.89
C ALA A 147 -8.52 -24.97 21.56
N PHE A 148 -9.32 -23.90 21.62
CA PHE A 148 -9.63 -23.05 20.47
C PHE A 148 -8.35 -22.44 19.87
N TRP A 149 -7.47 -21.85 20.68
CA TRP A 149 -6.24 -21.26 20.14
C TRP A 149 -5.30 -22.28 19.52
N ARG A 150 -5.16 -23.48 20.11
CA ARG A 150 -4.39 -24.57 19.47
C ARG A 150 -4.96 -24.95 18.10
N GLU A 151 -6.29 -24.97 17.99
CA GLU A 151 -6.96 -25.22 16.72
C GLU A 151 -6.67 -24.12 15.69
N ILE A 152 -6.86 -22.85 16.06
CA ILE A 152 -6.65 -21.71 15.15
C ILE A 152 -5.18 -21.59 14.75
N THR A 153 -4.22 -21.76 15.66
CA THR A 153 -2.79 -21.77 15.31
C THR A 153 -2.45 -22.88 14.31
N ARG A 154 -3.08 -24.06 14.45
CA ARG A 154 -2.86 -25.17 13.52
C ARG A 154 -3.51 -24.94 12.16
N LYS A 155 -4.74 -24.43 12.09
CA LYS A 155 -5.48 -24.23 10.84
C LYS A 155 -5.07 -22.94 10.11
N GLY A 156 -4.80 -21.88 10.86
CA GLY A 156 -4.59 -20.52 10.39
C GLY A 156 -5.82 -19.64 10.58
N ALA A 157 -5.62 -18.33 10.60
CA ALA A 157 -6.65 -17.29 10.59
C ALA A 157 -6.73 -16.61 9.20
N PRO A 158 -7.86 -15.97 8.84
CA PRO A 158 -9.11 -15.90 9.60
C PRO A 158 -9.84 -17.25 9.60
N LEU A 159 -10.83 -17.42 10.49
CA LEU A 159 -11.73 -18.56 10.44
C LEU A 159 -12.67 -18.41 9.24
N ILE A 160 -12.81 -19.46 8.45
CA ILE A 160 -13.66 -19.49 7.26
C ILE A 160 -14.67 -20.61 7.43
N GLU A 161 -15.96 -20.25 7.36
CA GLU A 161 -17.10 -21.15 7.46
C GLU A 161 -17.99 -20.99 6.22
N ASP A 162 -18.66 -22.06 5.83
CA ASP A 162 -19.69 -21.99 4.80
C ASP A 162 -20.88 -21.16 5.30
N TYR A 163 -21.49 -20.37 4.42
CA TYR A 163 -22.72 -19.63 4.71
C TYR A 163 -23.83 -20.02 3.75
N ASP A 164 -23.55 -19.94 2.44
CA ASP A 164 -24.41 -20.45 1.37
C ASP A 164 -23.55 -20.82 0.13
N ASP A 165 -24.19 -21.15 -0.99
CA ASP A 165 -23.51 -21.56 -2.24
C ASP A 165 -22.61 -20.48 -2.86
N LYS A 166 -22.85 -19.19 -2.54
CA LYS A 166 -22.18 -18.02 -3.14
C LYS A 166 -21.33 -17.24 -2.14
N ASN A 167 -21.46 -17.51 -0.85
CA ASN A 167 -20.86 -16.72 0.21
C ASN A 167 -20.20 -17.59 1.28
N LYS A 168 -19.17 -17.03 1.91
CA LYS A 168 -18.52 -17.58 3.10
C LYS A 168 -18.70 -16.61 4.27
N ARG A 169 -18.74 -17.18 5.46
CA ARG A 169 -18.57 -16.42 6.70
C ARG A 169 -17.08 -16.38 7.02
N VAL A 170 -16.53 -15.17 7.09
CA VAL A 170 -15.13 -14.94 7.45
C VAL A 170 -15.09 -14.23 8.80
N THR A 171 -14.43 -14.87 9.77
CA THR A 171 -14.28 -14.36 11.12
C THR A 171 -12.82 -14.06 11.39
N PHE A 172 -12.51 -12.76 11.49
CA PHE A 172 -11.21 -12.26 11.91
C PHE A 172 -11.04 -12.48 13.40
N LEU A 173 -9.82 -12.82 13.80
CA LEU A 173 -9.50 -13.18 15.17
C LEU A 173 -8.25 -12.45 15.64
N TRP A 174 -8.23 -12.08 16.90
CA TRP A 174 -7.04 -11.59 17.57
C TRP A 174 -6.97 -12.09 19.01
N ARG A 175 -5.75 -12.35 19.48
CA ARG A 175 -5.49 -12.90 20.81
C ARG A 175 -4.83 -11.87 21.73
N GLY A 176 -5.47 -11.58 22.86
CA GLY A 176 -4.84 -10.89 23.99
C GLY A 176 -4.56 -9.40 23.80
N ALA A 177 -5.35 -8.69 22.99
CA ALA A 177 -5.36 -7.23 23.04
C ALA A 177 -5.96 -6.75 24.36
N LYS A 178 -5.47 -5.61 24.86
CA LYS A 178 -5.84 -5.04 26.16
C LYS A 178 -7.21 -4.34 26.13
N ALA A 179 -7.53 -3.63 25.06
CA ALA A 179 -8.68 -2.73 25.03
C ALA A 179 -9.47 -2.73 23.71
N ASN A 180 -8.82 -2.92 22.57
CA ASN A 180 -9.50 -2.97 21.27
C ASN A 180 -8.66 -3.69 20.23
N VAL A 181 -9.30 -4.05 19.12
CA VAL A 181 -8.61 -4.42 17.88
C VAL A 181 -9.40 -3.85 16.72
N PHE A 182 -8.73 -3.31 15.71
CA PHE A 182 -9.35 -2.84 14.48
C PHE A 182 -8.89 -3.66 13.27
N ILE A 183 -9.80 -3.82 12.31
CA ILE A 183 -9.49 -4.36 10.98
C ILE A 183 -9.24 -3.17 10.04
N LEU A 184 -8.11 -3.19 9.34
CA LEU A 184 -7.74 -2.11 8.43
C LEU A 184 -8.47 -2.22 7.08
N GLY A 185 -9.55 -1.45 6.92
CA GLY A 185 -10.13 -1.11 5.61
C GLY A 185 -11.25 -2.05 5.14
N ALA A 186 -10.92 -3.18 4.53
CA ALA A 186 -11.93 -4.13 4.05
C ALA A 186 -12.26 -5.16 5.16
N PRO A 187 -13.49 -5.73 5.22
CA PRO A 187 -14.57 -5.68 4.20
C PRO A 187 -15.57 -4.52 4.25
N SER A 188 -15.55 -3.63 5.25
CA SER A 188 -16.58 -2.58 5.39
C SER A 188 -16.32 -1.30 4.57
N GLY A 189 -15.09 -1.13 4.07
CA GLY A 189 -14.62 0.12 3.50
C GLY A 189 -14.09 1.10 4.56
N ASP A 190 -14.09 0.72 5.84
CA ASP A 190 -13.60 1.52 6.96
C ASP A 190 -12.70 0.71 7.93
N HIS A 191 -12.20 1.34 8.99
CA HIS A 191 -11.46 0.70 10.06
C HIS A 191 -12.46 0.19 11.11
N ASP A 192 -12.73 -1.10 11.06
CA ASP A 192 -13.79 -1.72 11.83
C ASP A 192 -13.30 -2.22 13.19
N PRO A 193 -13.92 -1.82 14.31
CA PRO A 193 -13.59 -2.34 15.63
C PRO A 193 -14.05 -3.80 15.78
N MET A 194 -13.27 -4.63 16.46
CA MET A 194 -13.64 -6.01 16.80
C MET A 194 -14.41 -6.06 18.12
N SER A 195 -15.12 -7.16 18.35
CA SER A 195 -15.83 -7.44 19.60
C SER A 195 -15.00 -8.34 20.50
N HIS A 196 -15.06 -8.10 21.81
CA HIS A 196 -14.42 -8.98 22.79
C HIS A 196 -15.36 -10.12 23.20
N LEU A 197 -14.89 -11.37 23.17
CA LEU A 197 -15.63 -12.49 23.72
C LEU A 197 -15.43 -12.53 25.24
N ALA A 198 -16.49 -12.19 25.98
CA ALA A 198 -16.46 -12.09 27.44
C ALA A 198 -15.86 -13.33 28.12
N GLY A 199 -15.01 -13.11 29.12
CA GLY A 199 -14.34 -14.17 29.88
C GLY A 199 -13.16 -14.83 29.16
N THR A 200 -12.70 -14.28 28.03
CA THR A 200 -11.58 -14.85 27.25
C THR A 200 -10.55 -13.78 26.87
N ASP A 201 -9.51 -14.18 26.13
CA ASP A 201 -8.56 -13.29 25.44
C ASP A 201 -8.87 -13.16 23.94
N VAL A 202 -10.10 -13.51 23.52
CA VAL A 202 -10.50 -13.60 22.11
C VAL A 202 -11.22 -12.33 21.66
N TRP A 203 -10.65 -11.69 20.64
CA TRP A 203 -11.29 -10.63 19.88
C TRP A 203 -11.74 -11.17 18.53
N PHE A 204 -12.94 -10.79 18.07
CA PHE A 204 -13.48 -11.27 16.80
C PHE A 204 -14.30 -10.24 16.04
N ARG A 205 -14.40 -10.42 14.72
CA ARG A 205 -15.44 -9.78 13.91
C ARG A 205 -15.75 -10.66 12.71
N SER A 206 -17.05 -10.83 12.41
CA SER A 206 -17.51 -11.72 11.34
C SER A 206 -18.13 -10.92 10.20
N TYR A 207 -17.90 -11.38 8.98
CA TYR A 207 -18.52 -10.85 7.77
C TYR A 207 -19.04 -12.00 6.91
N ILE A 208 -20.12 -11.75 6.19
CA ILE A 208 -20.52 -12.55 5.04
C ILE A 208 -19.90 -11.91 3.81
N VAL A 209 -19.08 -12.66 3.08
CA VAL A 209 -18.38 -12.20 1.89
C VAL A 209 -18.59 -13.18 0.73
N PRO A 210 -18.53 -12.74 -0.53
CA PRO A 210 -18.58 -13.63 -1.67
C PRO A 210 -17.51 -14.72 -1.60
N SER A 211 -17.84 -15.93 -2.06
CA SER A 211 -16.97 -17.10 -1.99
C SER A 211 -15.71 -16.99 -2.87
N ASP A 212 -15.64 -15.99 -3.73
CA ASP A 212 -14.50 -15.67 -4.59
C ASP A 212 -13.65 -14.49 -4.08
N THR A 213 -13.85 -14.09 -2.82
CA THR A 213 -13.15 -12.97 -2.18
C THR A 213 -11.63 -13.13 -2.23
N LEU A 214 -10.96 -12.08 -2.70
CA LEU A 214 -9.51 -11.93 -2.70
C LEU A 214 -9.15 -10.56 -2.16
N MET A 215 -8.52 -10.48 -0.99
CA MET A 215 -8.11 -9.22 -0.41
C MET A 215 -6.93 -9.37 0.54
N GLN A 216 -6.23 -8.27 0.79
CA GLN A 216 -5.24 -8.17 1.86
C GLN A 216 -5.82 -7.39 3.04
N TYR A 217 -5.36 -7.72 4.26
CA TYR A 217 -5.79 -7.04 5.48
C TYR A 217 -4.66 -6.96 6.52
N LYS A 218 -4.84 -6.04 7.46
CA LYS A 218 -4.06 -5.94 8.71
C LYS A 218 -5.00 -5.83 9.90
N LEU A 219 -4.49 -6.22 11.05
CA LEU A 219 -5.13 -6.03 12.35
C LEU A 219 -4.31 -5.01 13.15
N ALA A 220 -5.01 -4.12 13.84
CA ALA A 220 -4.41 -3.06 14.65
C ALA A 220 -4.90 -3.22 16.09
N PRO A 221 -4.17 -3.98 16.94
CA PRO A 221 -4.49 -4.09 18.36
C PRO A 221 -4.21 -2.77 19.08
N ASP A 222 -4.98 -2.53 20.13
CA ASP A 222 -4.77 -1.49 21.14
C ASP A 222 -4.45 -0.12 20.50
N LEU A 223 -5.30 0.30 19.57
CA LEU A 223 -5.15 1.55 18.83
C LEU A 223 -5.01 2.73 19.81
N PRO A 224 -3.92 3.54 19.74
CA PRO A 224 -3.79 4.73 20.58
C PRO A 224 -4.90 5.74 20.30
N ARG A 225 -5.47 6.28 21.38
CA ARG A 225 -6.25 7.51 21.32
C ARG A 225 -5.32 8.69 21.04
N ILE A 226 -5.67 9.50 20.05
CA ILE A 226 -4.92 10.68 19.64
C ILE A 226 -5.76 11.92 19.92
N GLU A 227 -5.16 12.93 20.52
CA GLU A 227 -5.70 14.28 20.56
C GLU A 227 -5.43 14.93 19.18
N GLY A 228 -6.50 15.15 18.41
CA GLY A 228 -6.41 15.66 17.04
C GLY A 228 -7.72 15.53 16.27
N SER A 229 -7.66 15.81 14.98
CA SER A 229 -8.77 15.64 14.04
C SER A 229 -9.20 14.17 13.89
N ALA A 230 -10.43 13.96 13.40
CA ALA A 230 -10.92 12.61 13.08
C ALA A 230 -10.01 11.89 12.06
N ASP A 231 -9.42 12.63 11.12
CA ASP A 231 -8.47 12.09 10.14
C ASP A 231 -7.14 11.67 10.77
N GLU A 232 -6.61 12.44 11.72
CA GLU A 232 -5.41 12.06 12.48
C GLU A 232 -5.67 10.81 13.31
N GLN A 233 -6.82 10.74 14.00
CA GLN A 233 -7.22 9.55 14.74
C GLN A 233 -7.45 8.34 13.82
N ARG A 234 -7.99 8.54 12.61
CA ARG A 234 -8.15 7.48 11.61
C ARG A 234 -6.78 6.96 11.16
N ARG A 235 -5.83 7.84 10.87
CA ARG A 235 -4.47 7.49 10.41
C ARG A 235 -3.62 6.85 11.50
N SER A 236 -3.94 7.07 12.78
CA SER A 236 -3.21 6.48 13.90
C SER A 236 -3.24 4.95 13.91
N ILE A 237 -4.17 4.33 13.15
CA ILE A 237 -4.20 2.87 12.95
C ILE A 237 -2.87 2.31 12.45
N LEU A 238 -2.12 3.09 11.67
CA LEU A 238 -0.81 2.68 11.14
C LEU A 238 0.26 2.52 12.23
N ILE A 239 0.02 3.03 13.44
CA ILE A 239 0.94 2.87 14.58
C ILE A 239 0.98 1.41 15.02
N THR A 240 -0.14 0.69 15.00
CA THR A 240 -0.21 -0.71 15.47
C THR A 240 -0.64 -1.71 14.40
N ALA A 241 -1.11 -1.25 13.24
CA ALA A 241 -1.50 -2.13 12.13
C ALA A 241 -0.36 -3.06 11.70
N GLN A 242 -0.64 -4.35 11.74
CA GLN A 242 0.29 -5.42 11.39
C GLN A 242 -0.43 -6.60 10.75
N ALA A 243 0.33 -7.45 10.07
CA ALA A 243 -0.17 -8.73 9.61
C ALA A 243 -0.73 -9.55 10.78
N ASP A 244 -1.81 -10.27 10.51
CA ASP A 244 -2.39 -11.27 11.39
C ASP A 244 -1.35 -12.36 11.66
N PRO A 245 -0.86 -12.50 12.91
CA PRO A 245 0.18 -13.47 13.25
C PRO A 245 -0.26 -14.92 13.10
N LEU A 246 -1.57 -15.18 12.96
CA LEU A 246 -2.13 -16.51 12.77
C LEU A 246 -2.46 -16.80 11.29
N ASN A 247 -2.35 -15.81 10.39
CA ASN A 247 -2.53 -16.06 8.97
C ASN A 247 -1.22 -16.55 8.33
N LYS A 248 -1.29 -17.73 7.70
CA LYS A 248 -0.13 -18.37 7.07
C LYS A 248 0.16 -17.84 5.66
N LYS A 249 -0.75 -17.06 5.09
CA LYS A 249 -0.62 -16.45 3.77
C LYS A 249 -0.37 -14.96 3.94
N VAL A 250 0.71 -14.48 3.35
CA VAL A 250 1.07 -13.06 3.37
C VAL A 250 1.25 -12.53 1.96
N VAL A 251 1.11 -11.23 1.81
CA VAL A 251 1.29 -10.50 0.55
C VAL A 251 1.91 -9.14 0.86
N PRO A 252 2.80 -8.59 0.02
CA PRO A 252 3.38 -9.19 -1.19
C PRO A 252 4.34 -10.36 -0.93
N ALA A 253 5.15 -10.27 0.12
CA ALA A 253 6.02 -11.33 0.61
C ALA A 253 6.29 -11.12 2.10
N VAL A 254 6.79 -12.15 2.79
CA VAL A 254 7.24 -12.00 4.18
C VAL A 254 8.33 -10.93 4.24
N SER A 255 8.14 -9.95 5.12
CA SER A 255 9.11 -8.88 5.38
C SER A 255 9.93 -9.18 6.65
N GLU A 256 10.91 -8.33 6.95
CA GLU A 256 11.75 -8.40 8.17
C GLU A 256 10.91 -8.28 9.46
N ASP A 257 9.69 -7.73 9.35
CA ASP A 257 8.73 -7.61 10.43
C ASP A 257 7.27 -7.72 9.93
N VAL A 258 6.35 -7.88 10.88
CA VAL A 258 4.90 -8.01 10.66
C VAL A 258 4.22 -6.71 10.23
N PHE A 259 4.90 -5.56 10.32
CA PHE A 259 4.31 -4.26 9.99
C PHE A 259 4.44 -3.92 8.51
N ASN A 260 5.42 -4.53 7.82
CA ASN A 260 5.77 -4.22 6.43
C ASN A 260 5.27 -5.27 5.41
N HIS A 261 4.33 -6.12 5.78
CA HIS A 261 3.56 -6.97 4.88
C HIS A 261 2.11 -7.11 5.37
N ASP A 262 1.21 -7.57 4.51
CA ASP A 262 -0.20 -7.78 4.81
C ASP A 262 -0.53 -9.28 4.90
N SER A 263 -1.63 -9.60 5.56
CA SER A 263 -2.22 -10.94 5.54
C SER A 263 -3.15 -11.10 4.35
N LEU A 264 -3.12 -12.27 3.71
CA LEU A 264 -3.91 -12.56 2.51
C LEU A 264 -5.15 -13.39 2.87
N LEU A 265 -6.33 -12.88 2.51
CA LEU A 265 -7.55 -13.66 2.41
C LEU A 265 -7.79 -14.00 0.93
N ALA A 266 -7.65 -15.28 0.59
CA ALA A 266 -7.91 -15.79 -0.76
C ALA A 266 -8.86 -17.00 -0.66
N LEU A 267 -10.13 -16.78 -1.02
CA LEU A 267 -11.18 -17.81 -1.06
C LEU A 267 -11.27 -18.53 -2.41
N ARG A 268 -10.45 -18.10 -3.38
CA ARG A 268 -10.27 -18.72 -4.68
C ARG A 268 -8.78 -18.76 -5.07
N PRO A 269 -8.39 -19.53 -6.10
CA PRO A 269 -7.06 -19.43 -6.68
C PRO A 269 -6.72 -18.00 -7.14
N THR A 270 -5.48 -17.59 -6.89
CA THR A 270 -4.95 -16.27 -7.25
C THR A 270 -4.14 -16.35 -8.54
N LEU A 271 -4.40 -15.45 -9.48
CA LEU A 271 -3.57 -15.24 -10.65
C LEU A 271 -2.29 -14.47 -10.29
N CYS A 272 -2.38 -13.50 -9.37
CA CYS A 272 -1.22 -12.74 -8.89
C CYS A 272 -0.50 -13.49 -7.76
N ASP A 273 0.02 -14.68 -8.05
CA ASP A 273 0.84 -15.44 -7.11
C ASP A 273 2.31 -15.00 -7.18
N ILE A 274 2.68 -14.04 -6.34
CA ILE A 274 4.03 -13.45 -6.29
C ILE A 274 5.11 -14.51 -6.05
N ALA A 275 4.83 -15.53 -5.24
CA ALA A 275 5.80 -16.59 -4.98
C ALA A 275 6.08 -17.40 -6.26
N GLN A 276 5.03 -17.67 -7.05
CA GLN A 276 5.12 -18.42 -8.29
C GLN A 276 5.94 -17.67 -9.35
N PHE A 277 5.55 -16.44 -9.73
CA PHE A 277 6.23 -15.76 -10.84
C PHE A 277 7.61 -15.19 -10.49
N LYS A 278 7.99 -15.13 -9.20
CA LYS A 278 9.38 -14.94 -8.80
C LYS A 278 10.29 -16.13 -9.12
N GLN A 279 9.72 -17.35 -9.20
CA GLN A 279 10.47 -18.57 -9.55
C GLN A 279 10.54 -18.79 -11.05
N LEU A 280 9.65 -18.16 -11.84
CA LEU A 280 9.68 -18.27 -13.29
C LEU A 280 10.91 -17.55 -13.88
N PRO A 281 11.47 -18.06 -15.00
CA PRO A 281 12.49 -17.36 -15.75
C PRO A 281 12.00 -15.97 -16.16
N PHE A 282 12.85 -14.96 -15.99
CA PHE A 282 12.59 -13.60 -16.47
C PHE A 282 13.36 -13.41 -17.77
N GLN A 283 12.64 -13.39 -18.90
CA GLN A 283 13.20 -13.41 -20.25
C GLN A 283 13.40 -12.00 -20.81
N GLY A 284 12.48 -11.08 -20.50
CA GLY A 284 12.62 -9.66 -20.83
C GLY A 284 13.69 -8.95 -19.99
N ALA A 285 13.72 -7.63 -20.12
CA ALA A 285 14.67 -6.79 -19.39
C ALA A 285 13.99 -5.53 -18.84
N THR A 286 14.25 -5.23 -17.57
CA THR A 286 13.83 -3.98 -16.93
C THR A 286 15.03 -3.05 -16.76
N LYS A 287 15.02 -1.89 -17.42
CA LYS A 287 16.04 -0.83 -17.26
C LYS A 287 15.53 0.26 -16.33
N LEU A 288 16.39 0.74 -15.43
CA LEU A 288 16.07 1.82 -14.49
C LEU A 288 16.74 3.11 -14.96
N HIS A 289 15.97 4.20 -14.96
CA HIS A 289 16.43 5.53 -15.31
C HIS A 289 16.06 6.50 -14.19
N GLN A 290 16.99 7.38 -13.84
CA GLN A 290 16.68 8.55 -13.04
C GLN A 290 16.26 9.66 -14.00
N PHE A 291 15.01 10.12 -13.92
CA PHE A 291 14.45 11.12 -14.80
C PHE A 291 14.29 12.44 -14.05
N GLU A 292 14.91 13.51 -14.53
CA GLU A 292 14.75 14.87 -14.01
C GLU A 292 13.68 15.62 -14.81
N SER A 293 12.62 16.07 -14.13
CA SER A 293 11.54 16.85 -14.73
C SER A 293 11.73 18.33 -14.42
N LYS A 294 11.74 19.17 -15.45
CA LYS A 294 11.75 20.63 -15.26
C LYS A 294 10.37 21.12 -14.88
N ILE A 295 9.32 20.54 -15.46
CA ILE A 295 7.92 20.89 -15.15
C ILE A 295 7.57 20.60 -13.68
N LEU A 296 8.02 19.47 -13.14
CA LEU A 296 7.71 19.07 -11.75
C LEU A 296 8.77 19.49 -10.74
N GLY A 297 9.93 19.98 -11.21
CA GLY A 297 11.04 20.41 -10.35
C GLY A 297 11.56 19.29 -9.44
N ASN A 298 11.49 18.03 -9.90
CA ASN A 298 11.95 16.89 -9.13
C ASN A 298 12.52 15.79 -10.03
N SER A 299 13.15 14.81 -9.40
CA SER A 299 13.73 13.65 -10.07
C SER A 299 13.11 12.36 -9.55
N ARG A 300 12.80 11.41 -10.45
CA ARG A 300 12.13 10.16 -10.11
C ARG A 300 12.66 8.95 -10.88
N GLU A 301 12.47 7.77 -10.33
CA GLU A 301 12.75 6.51 -11.04
C GLU A 301 11.69 6.30 -12.13
N ILE A 302 12.16 6.08 -13.36
CA ILE A 302 11.38 5.52 -14.47
C ILE A 302 11.97 4.14 -14.78
N ALA A 303 11.20 3.08 -14.57
CA ALA A 303 11.61 1.74 -14.95
C ALA A 303 10.90 1.32 -16.23
N ILE A 304 11.64 0.77 -17.19
CA ILE A 304 11.12 0.36 -18.49
C ILE A 304 11.38 -1.13 -18.65
N TYR A 305 10.31 -1.92 -18.60
CA TYR A 305 10.33 -3.31 -19.00
C TYR A 305 10.15 -3.42 -20.52
N GLN A 306 11.00 -4.22 -21.14
CA GLN A 306 10.95 -4.58 -22.55
C GLN A 306 10.91 -6.11 -22.68
N PRO A 307 9.94 -6.68 -23.42
CA PRO A 307 9.85 -8.11 -23.63
C PRO A 307 10.95 -8.61 -24.57
N VAL A 308 11.35 -9.88 -24.43
CA VAL A 308 12.24 -10.54 -25.39
C VAL A 308 11.53 -10.81 -26.71
N THR A 309 10.24 -11.13 -26.64
CA THR A 309 9.42 -11.42 -27.80
C THR A 309 9.19 -10.13 -28.62
N PRO A 310 9.56 -10.11 -29.92
CA PRO A 310 9.39 -8.93 -30.76
C PRO A 310 7.93 -8.49 -30.89
N MET A 311 7.70 -7.17 -30.81
CA MET A 311 6.39 -6.58 -31.04
C MET A 311 6.11 -6.49 -32.55
N LYS A 312 5.00 -7.10 -33.01
CA LYS A 312 4.51 -6.92 -34.39
C LYS A 312 4.12 -5.46 -34.67
N GLN A 313 3.51 -4.83 -33.68
CA GLN A 313 3.24 -3.40 -33.65
C GLN A 313 3.56 -2.89 -32.24
N PRO A 314 4.20 -1.73 -32.09
CA PRO A 314 4.59 -1.24 -30.78
C PRO A 314 3.38 -0.98 -29.88
N ALA A 315 3.48 -1.41 -28.63
CA ALA A 315 2.46 -1.25 -27.61
C ALA A 315 3.08 -0.90 -26.26
N MET A 316 2.35 -0.15 -25.42
CA MET A 316 2.87 0.36 -24.16
C MET A 316 1.80 0.38 -23.08
N LEU A 317 2.18 -0.02 -21.86
CA LEU A 317 1.44 0.25 -20.63
C LEU A 317 2.27 1.19 -19.75
N VAL A 318 1.72 2.36 -19.43
CA VAL A 318 2.30 3.33 -18.49
C VAL A 318 1.60 3.17 -17.15
N LEU A 319 2.36 2.86 -16.09
CA LEU A 319 1.84 2.48 -14.78
C LEU A 319 2.38 3.41 -13.68
N PHE A 320 1.46 4.14 -13.03
CA PHE A 320 1.76 4.92 -11.83
C PHE A 320 1.96 4.03 -10.59
N ASP A 321 2.48 4.61 -9.51
CA ASP A 321 2.95 3.85 -8.33
C ASP A 321 3.99 2.77 -8.73
N GLY A 322 4.76 3.07 -9.78
CA GLY A 322 5.53 2.09 -10.53
C GLY A 322 6.57 1.37 -9.68
N ARG A 323 7.15 2.07 -8.70
CA ARG A 323 8.08 1.48 -7.74
C ARG A 323 7.42 0.42 -6.86
N ILE A 324 6.20 0.67 -6.38
CA ILE A 324 5.45 -0.29 -5.54
C ILE A 324 5.09 -1.51 -6.39
N TYR A 325 4.48 -1.30 -7.55
CA TYR A 325 4.12 -2.38 -8.47
C TYR A 325 5.33 -3.22 -8.89
N ARG A 326 6.47 -2.59 -9.20
CA ARG A 326 7.68 -3.29 -9.63
C ARG A 326 8.42 -3.98 -8.48
N LYS A 327 8.73 -3.27 -7.38
CA LYS A 327 9.58 -3.83 -6.32
C LYS A 327 8.83 -4.75 -5.36
N GLN A 328 7.57 -4.43 -5.06
CA GLN A 328 6.79 -5.18 -4.08
C GLN A 328 5.94 -6.26 -4.76
N TYR A 329 5.26 -5.92 -5.84
CA TYR A 329 4.36 -6.83 -6.55
C TYR A 329 4.97 -7.46 -7.81
N TYR A 330 6.24 -7.14 -8.14
CA TYR A 330 7.00 -7.77 -9.22
C TYR A 330 6.25 -7.77 -10.56
N ILE A 331 5.52 -6.69 -10.86
CA ILE A 331 4.65 -6.60 -12.04
C ILE A 331 5.41 -6.73 -13.37
N ASP A 332 6.70 -6.39 -13.40
CA ASP A 332 7.54 -6.66 -14.57
C ASP A 332 7.65 -8.15 -14.86
N ARG A 333 7.90 -8.98 -13.85
CA ARG A 333 7.89 -10.45 -13.96
C ARG A 333 6.50 -11.02 -14.24
N PHE A 334 5.46 -10.41 -13.65
CA PHE A 334 4.08 -10.81 -13.91
C PHE A 334 3.73 -10.62 -15.40
N PHE A 335 4.03 -9.45 -15.97
CA PHE A 335 3.80 -9.18 -17.39
C PHE A 335 4.69 -10.04 -18.28
N ASP A 336 5.97 -10.21 -17.94
CA ASP A 336 6.89 -11.10 -18.66
C ASP A 336 6.33 -12.51 -18.79
N SER A 337 5.86 -13.07 -17.67
CA SER A 337 5.26 -14.40 -17.65
C SER A 337 3.98 -14.48 -18.49
N LEU A 338 3.12 -13.46 -18.46
CA LEU A 338 1.88 -13.43 -19.24
C LEU A 338 2.15 -13.28 -20.75
N ILE A 339 3.19 -12.54 -21.13
CA ILE A 339 3.63 -12.37 -22.52
C ILE A 339 4.18 -13.70 -23.05
N GLU A 340 5.07 -14.35 -22.30
CA GLU A 340 5.66 -15.64 -22.70
C GLU A 340 4.61 -16.77 -22.79
N GLN A 341 3.54 -16.71 -21.97
CA GLN A 341 2.40 -17.62 -22.06
C GLN A 341 1.42 -17.26 -23.19
N GLY A 342 1.65 -16.19 -23.95
CA GLY A 342 0.75 -15.71 -25.01
C GLY A 342 -0.60 -15.19 -24.48
N LYS A 343 -0.70 -14.87 -23.20
CA LYS A 343 -1.95 -14.39 -22.56
C LYS A 343 -2.23 -12.91 -22.83
N ILE A 344 -1.19 -12.13 -23.12
CA ILE A 344 -1.25 -10.74 -23.60
C ILE A 344 -0.17 -10.55 -24.69
N PRO A 345 -0.35 -9.62 -25.65
CA PRO A 345 0.67 -9.36 -26.66
C PRO A 345 1.93 -8.73 -26.03
N PRO A 346 3.12 -8.91 -26.64
CA PRO A 346 4.32 -8.21 -26.21
C PRO A 346 4.10 -6.69 -26.19
N MET A 347 4.53 -6.03 -25.12
CA MET A 347 4.41 -4.59 -24.93
C MET A 347 5.49 -4.07 -23.98
N TYR A 348 5.82 -2.79 -24.11
CA TYR A 348 6.58 -2.08 -23.07
C TYR A 348 5.72 -1.90 -21.82
N VAL A 349 6.35 -2.00 -20.64
CA VAL A 349 5.73 -1.54 -19.38
C VAL A 349 6.62 -0.45 -18.77
N VAL A 350 6.09 0.77 -18.70
CA VAL A 350 6.77 1.95 -18.16
C VAL A 350 6.22 2.25 -16.76
N PHE A 351 7.03 1.99 -15.75
CA PHE A 351 6.71 2.24 -14.36
C PHE A 351 7.19 3.65 -13.96
N ILE A 352 6.30 4.46 -13.41
CA ILE A 352 6.59 5.82 -12.96
C ILE A 352 6.55 5.87 -11.44
N ASP A 353 7.66 6.19 -10.79
CA ASP A 353 7.68 6.38 -9.33
C ASP A 353 6.83 7.60 -8.91
N SER A 354 6.06 7.40 -7.85
CA SER A 354 5.23 8.43 -7.21
C SER A 354 5.91 9.05 -5.98
N LEU A 355 7.19 8.70 -5.75
CA LEU A 355 8.10 9.28 -4.76
C LEU A 355 7.65 9.02 -3.32
N ASP A 356 6.80 9.88 -2.78
CA ASP A 356 6.29 9.81 -1.42
C ASP A 356 4.80 10.18 -1.37
N SER A 357 4.19 9.98 -0.20
CA SER A 357 2.75 10.19 -0.02
C SER A 357 2.30 11.63 -0.27
N VAL A 358 3.14 12.63 0.00
CA VAL A 358 2.82 14.05 -0.18
C VAL A 358 2.85 14.38 -1.67
N ARG A 359 3.96 14.10 -2.36
CA ARG A 359 4.08 14.35 -3.80
C ARG A 359 3.07 13.56 -4.60
N ARG A 360 2.86 12.27 -4.27
CA ARG A 360 1.78 11.47 -4.87
C ARG A 360 0.41 12.14 -4.73
N GLY A 361 0.11 12.71 -3.56
CA GLY A 361 -1.15 13.40 -3.30
C GLY A 361 -1.29 14.77 -3.98
N GLN A 362 -0.19 15.38 -4.42
CA GLN A 362 -0.16 16.65 -5.15
C GLN A 362 -0.14 16.46 -6.66
N GLU A 363 0.56 15.44 -7.14
CA GLU A 363 0.84 15.23 -8.56
C GLU A 363 -0.22 14.37 -9.26
N LEU A 364 -0.74 13.31 -8.62
CA LEU A 364 -1.65 12.37 -9.27
C LEU A 364 -3.10 12.89 -9.37
N PRO A 365 -3.74 13.44 -8.32
CA PRO A 365 -5.06 14.04 -8.48
C PRO A 365 -4.99 15.17 -9.51
N PRO A 366 -6.03 15.40 -10.33
CA PRO A 366 -5.99 16.24 -11.52
C PRO A 366 -5.12 17.48 -11.39
N ASN A 367 -3.89 17.34 -11.90
CA ASN A 367 -2.84 18.35 -11.83
C ASN A 367 -2.39 18.64 -13.28
N PRO A 368 -2.55 19.90 -13.76
CA PRO A 368 -2.14 20.27 -15.10
C PRO A 368 -0.64 20.07 -15.36
N ASN A 369 0.23 20.39 -14.39
CA ASN A 369 1.68 20.24 -14.54
C ASN A 369 2.07 18.77 -14.66
N PHE A 370 1.41 17.87 -13.93
CA PHE A 370 1.67 16.44 -14.07
C PHE A 370 1.23 15.92 -15.44
N ALA A 371 0.07 16.35 -15.95
CA ALA A 371 -0.36 16.00 -17.30
C ALA A 371 0.62 16.52 -18.37
N GLU A 372 1.11 17.75 -18.21
CA GLU A 372 2.08 18.36 -19.12
C GLU A 372 3.45 17.67 -19.04
N PHE A 373 3.92 17.29 -17.85
CA PHE A 373 5.12 16.46 -17.68
C PHE A 373 5.02 15.16 -18.49
N MET A 374 3.88 14.47 -18.40
CA MET A 374 3.66 13.24 -19.14
C MET A 374 3.77 13.47 -20.65
N ALA A 375 3.17 14.56 -21.15
CA ALA A 375 3.06 14.82 -22.58
C ALA A 375 4.32 15.42 -23.22
N SER A 376 4.98 16.35 -22.52
CA SER A 376 6.03 17.21 -23.09
C SER A 376 7.43 16.84 -22.63
N GLU A 377 7.57 16.05 -21.57
CA GLU A 377 8.87 15.57 -21.09
C GLU A 377 9.00 14.05 -21.21
N LEU A 378 8.12 13.29 -20.55
CA LEU A 378 8.27 11.84 -20.44
C LEU A 378 8.07 11.11 -21.78
N MET A 379 6.94 11.30 -22.45
CA MET A 379 6.65 10.58 -23.70
C MET A 379 7.67 10.89 -24.82
N PRO A 380 8.11 12.16 -25.02
CA PRO A 380 9.20 12.46 -25.95
C PRO A 380 10.53 11.79 -25.58
N TRP A 381 10.89 11.78 -24.30
CA TRP A 381 12.11 11.12 -23.82
C TRP A 381 12.08 9.60 -24.00
N LEU A 382 10.93 8.95 -23.80
CA LEU A 382 10.73 7.53 -24.12
C LEU A 382 10.93 7.29 -25.62
N ALA A 383 10.32 8.12 -26.47
CA ALA A 383 10.43 7.99 -27.92
C ALA A 383 11.88 8.13 -28.42
N ALA A 384 12.67 9.04 -27.83
CA ALA A 384 14.08 9.22 -28.13
C ALA A 384 14.93 7.97 -27.79
N GLN A 385 14.47 7.12 -26.87
CA GLN A 385 15.09 5.84 -26.53
C GLN A 385 14.57 4.67 -27.38
N GLY A 386 13.73 4.95 -28.39
CA GLY A 386 13.08 3.93 -29.20
C GLY A 386 11.84 3.30 -28.56
N ILE A 387 11.41 3.81 -27.40
CA ILE A 387 10.25 3.32 -26.66
C ILE A 387 9.03 4.16 -27.05
N LYS A 388 8.30 3.73 -28.08
CA LYS A 388 7.15 4.47 -28.63
C LYS A 388 6.02 3.52 -29.00
N ALA A 389 4.78 3.98 -28.84
CA ALA A 389 3.57 3.30 -29.30
C ALA A 389 2.53 4.36 -29.74
N PRO A 390 1.68 4.07 -30.73
CA PRO A 390 0.61 4.98 -31.10
C PRO A 390 -0.47 5.01 -30.00
N ALA A 391 -1.24 6.08 -29.92
CA ALA A 391 -2.19 6.32 -28.82
C ALA A 391 -3.16 5.16 -28.61
N GLU A 392 -3.68 4.59 -29.69
CA GLU A 392 -4.60 3.44 -29.68
C GLU A 392 -3.99 2.17 -29.09
N ARG A 393 -2.65 2.08 -28.99
CA ARG A 393 -1.87 1.00 -28.35
C ARG A 393 -1.11 1.43 -27.09
N THR A 394 -1.41 2.61 -26.57
CA THR A 394 -0.87 3.09 -25.30
C THR A 394 -1.96 3.06 -24.23
N ILE A 395 -1.74 2.27 -23.19
CA ILE A 395 -2.56 2.21 -21.98
C ILE A 395 -1.90 3.06 -20.90
N ILE A 396 -2.67 3.92 -20.26
CA ILE A 396 -2.26 4.59 -19.01
C ILE A 396 -3.06 4.02 -17.84
N SER A 397 -2.37 3.72 -16.76
CA SER A 397 -2.90 2.91 -15.67
C SER A 397 -2.41 3.33 -14.30
N GLY A 398 -3.27 3.12 -13.30
CA GLY A 398 -2.91 3.26 -11.90
C GLY A 398 -4.06 2.90 -10.98
N SER A 399 -3.76 2.88 -9.67
CA SER A 399 -4.71 2.58 -8.60
C SER A 399 -5.05 3.82 -7.78
N SER A 400 -6.30 3.95 -7.31
CA SER A 400 -6.70 5.06 -6.44
C SER A 400 -6.50 6.42 -7.14
N TYR A 401 -5.68 7.31 -6.58
CA TYR A 401 -5.24 8.51 -7.28
C TYR A 401 -4.56 8.24 -8.62
N GLY A 402 -3.86 7.12 -8.80
CA GLY A 402 -3.30 6.72 -10.09
C GLY A 402 -4.38 6.42 -11.15
N GLY A 403 -5.52 5.83 -10.76
CA GLY A 403 -6.64 5.60 -11.68
C GLY A 403 -7.33 6.91 -12.08
N LEU A 404 -7.49 7.82 -11.12
CA LEU A 404 -7.96 9.18 -11.34
C LEU A 404 -7.01 9.97 -12.27
N ALA A 405 -5.70 9.93 -11.99
CA ALA A 405 -4.65 10.54 -12.80
C ALA A 405 -4.66 10.01 -14.23
N SER A 406 -4.80 8.69 -14.40
CA SER A 406 -4.83 8.04 -15.72
C SER A 406 -5.95 8.60 -16.58
N ALA A 407 -7.15 8.76 -16.01
CA ALA A 407 -8.28 9.37 -16.71
C ALA A 407 -8.02 10.86 -17.03
N TRP A 408 -7.43 11.62 -16.11
CA TRP A 408 -7.11 13.04 -16.30
C TRP A 408 -6.04 13.28 -17.38
N VAL A 409 -4.95 12.51 -17.36
CA VAL A 409 -3.87 12.63 -18.34
C VAL A 409 -4.38 12.26 -19.73
N ALA A 410 -5.14 11.17 -19.87
CA ALA A 410 -5.76 10.79 -21.14
C ALA A 410 -6.81 11.81 -21.62
N PHE A 411 -7.57 12.42 -20.70
CA PHE A 411 -8.51 13.49 -21.02
C PHE A 411 -7.81 14.70 -21.65
N ASN A 412 -6.63 15.09 -21.17
CA ASN A 412 -5.88 16.22 -21.72
C ASN A 412 -5.05 15.85 -22.95
N HIS A 413 -4.51 14.63 -23.01
CA HIS A 413 -3.60 14.20 -24.07
C HIS A 413 -4.06 12.88 -24.75
N PRO A 414 -5.26 12.84 -25.37
CA PRO A 414 -5.80 11.61 -25.98
C PRO A 414 -5.01 11.13 -27.20
N LYS A 415 -4.15 11.99 -27.77
CA LYS A 415 -3.23 11.64 -28.88
C LYS A 415 -1.97 10.90 -28.41
N LEU A 416 -1.76 10.77 -27.11
CA LEU A 416 -0.66 9.99 -26.52
C LEU A 416 -1.19 8.76 -25.78
N PHE A 417 -2.33 8.90 -25.11
CA PHE A 417 -2.95 7.86 -24.29
C PHE A 417 -4.39 7.60 -24.76
N GLY A 418 -4.59 6.61 -25.61
CA GLY A 418 -5.90 6.25 -26.15
C GLY A 418 -6.70 5.30 -25.26
N ASN A 419 -6.05 4.66 -24.28
CA ASN A 419 -6.68 3.66 -23.42
C ASN A 419 -6.39 3.95 -21.94
N VAL A 420 -7.42 3.88 -21.11
CA VAL A 420 -7.34 4.09 -19.66
C VAL A 420 -7.71 2.81 -18.94
N LEU A 421 -6.81 2.31 -18.09
CA LEU A 421 -7.08 1.23 -17.14
C LEU A 421 -7.10 1.85 -15.73
N SER A 422 -8.29 2.08 -15.19
CA SER A 422 -8.46 2.72 -13.88
C SER A 422 -8.88 1.68 -12.84
N MET A 423 -8.07 1.52 -11.80
CA MET A 423 -8.31 0.56 -10.71
C MET A 423 -8.68 1.32 -9.43
N SER A 424 -9.89 1.09 -8.91
CA SER A 424 -10.43 1.78 -7.74
C SER A 424 -10.22 3.30 -7.81
N GLY A 425 -10.50 3.92 -8.97
CA GLY A 425 -10.16 5.31 -9.25
C GLY A 425 -10.79 6.25 -8.22
N SER A 426 -10.02 7.21 -7.69
CA SER A 426 -10.47 8.14 -6.65
C SER A 426 -11.38 9.26 -7.20
N TYR A 427 -12.44 8.89 -7.91
CA TYR A 427 -13.33 9.84 -8.58
C TYR A 427 -14.17 10.68 -7.64
N TRP A 428 -14.15 10.43 -6.33
CA TRP A 428 -14.68 11.33 -5.30
C TRP A 428 -13.92 12.67 -5.22
N TRP A 429 -12.67 12.72 -5.71
CA TRP A 429 -11.79 13.87 -5.53
C TRP A 429 -12.33 15.14 -6.20
N ALA A 430 -11.98 16.29 -5.63
CA ALA A 430 -12.22 17.60 -6.20
C ALA A 430 -11.08 18.57 -5.82
N PRO A 431 -10.82 19.60 -6.65
CA PRO A 431 -9.96 20.70 -6.26
C PRO A 431 -10.56 21.45 -5.06
N GLN A 432 -9.73 22.24 -4.38
CA GLN A 432 -10.19 23.08 -3.28
C GLN A 432 -11.30 24.03 -3.75
N GLY A 433 -12.41 24.08 -3.00
CA GLY A 433 -13.57 24.92 -3.32
C GLY A 433 -14.56 24.30 -4.30
N GLU A 434 -14.25 23.16 -4.90
CA GLU A 434 -15.14 22.43 -5.82
C GLU A 434 -15.88 21.30 -5.13
N LYS A 435 -17.04 20.93 -5.68
CA LYS A 435 -17.82 19.78 -5.18
C LYS A 435 -17.10 18.46 -5.50
N PRO A 436 -17.19 17.42 -4.63
CA PRO A 436 -16.72 16.06 -4.94
C PRO A 436 -17.14 15.59 -6.32
N GLU A 437 -16.40 14.68 -6.94
CA GLU A 437 -16.69 14.18 -8.31
C GLU A 437 -16.42 15.17 -9.44
N TRP A 438 -15.43 16.02 -9.24
CA TRP A 438 -15.09 17.05 -10.21
C TRP A 438 -14.76 16.46 -11.59
N LEU A 439 -13.90 15.44 -11.68
CA LEU A 439 -13.51 14.88 -12.98
C LEU A 439 -14.70 14.23 -13.73
N ILE A 440 -15.64 13.62 -13.01
CA ILE A 440 -16.86 13.06 -13.62
C ILE A 440 -17.64 14.18 -14.32
N ARG A 441 -17.80 15.34 -13.66
CA ARG A 441 -18.46 16.50 -14.25
C ARG A 441 -17.71 17.05 -15.47
N GLU A 442 -16.38 17.05 -15.45
CA GLU A 442 -15.59 17.49 -16.60
C GLU A 442 -15.77 16.59 -17.81
N PHE A 443 -15.81 15.26 -17.63
CA PHE A 443 -16.18 14.34 -18.72
C PHE A 443 -17.61 14.55 -19.23
N ALA A 444 -18.56 14.87 -18.35
CA ALA A 444 -19.94 15.15 -18.74
C ALA A 444 -20.05 16.39 -19.64
N LYS A 445 -19.29 17.45 -19.33
CA LYS A 445 -19.29 18.73 -20.07
C LYS A 445 -18.49 18.68 -21.38
N ALA A 446 -17.37 17.96 -21.40
CA ALA A 446 -16.45 17.99 -22.53
C ALA A 446 -17.00 17.31 -23.79
N GLU A 447 -16.48 17.70 -24.96
CA GLU A 447 -16.66 16.91 -26.19
C GLU A 447 -16.04 15.52 -26.04
N LYS A 448 -16.62 14.54 -26.74
CA LYS A 448 -16.13 13.16 -26.71
C LYS A 448 -14.74 13.07 -27.34
N LYS A 449 -13.80 12.49 -26.60
CA LYS A 449 -12.42 12.23 -27.04
C LYS A 449 -12.28 10.79 -27.55
N PRO A 450 -11.25 10.46 -28.36
CA PRO A 450 -11.03 9.10 -28.87
C PRO A 450 -10.40 8.19 -27.80
N LEU A 451 -11.11 7.98 -26.68
CA LEU A 451 -10.63 7.22 -25.53
C LEU A 451 -11.42 5.92 -25.34
N ARG A 452 -10.74 4.91 -24.79
CA ARG A 452 -11.32 3.64 -24.33
C ARG A 452 -11.01 3.44 -22.86
N PHE A 453 -11.93 2.84 -22.13
CA PHE A 453 -11.81 2.68 -20.68
C PHE A 453 -12.01 1.22 -20.26
N TYR A 454 -11.18 0.78 -19.34
CA TYR A 454 -11.45 -0.33 -18.45
C TYR A 454 -11.48 0.20 -17.01
N LEU A 455 -12.63 0.08 -16.34
CA LEU A 455 -12.82 0.56 -14.98
C LEU A 455 -13.01 -0.61 -14.02
N GLN A 456 -12.25 -0.64 -12.94
CA GLN A 456 -12.42 -1.62 -11.88
C GLN A 456 -12.67 -0.96 -10.54
N ALA A 457 -13.55 -1.55 -9.73
CA ALA A 457 -13.72 -1.21 -8.32
C ALA A 457 -13.99 -2.47 -7.49
N GLY A 458 -13.62 -2.44 -6.22
CA GLY A 458 -13.88 -3.49 -5.25
C GLY A 458 -15.26 -3.34 -4.61
N LEU A 459 -15.94 -4.45 -4.39
CA LEU A 459 -17.26 -4.49 -3.74
C LEU A 459 -17.24 -4.01 -2.29
N PHE A 460 -16.08 -4.04 -1.62
CA PHE A 460 -15.91 -3.60 -0.23
C PHE A 460 -15.54 -2.12 -0.12
N GLU A 461 -15.49 -1.39 -1.23
CA GLU A 461 -15.13 0.03 -1.25
C GLU A 461 -16.37 0.94 -1.13
N THR A 462 -17.25 0.62 -0.18
CA THR A 462 -18.59 1.23 -0.04
C THR A 462 -18.61 2.48 0.80
N ASN A 463 -17.64 2.69 1.69
CA ASN A 463 -17.62 3.82 2.61
C ASN A 463 -16.29 4.57 2.58
N ARG A 464 -16.32 5.87 2.91
CA ARG A 464 -15.13 6.71 3.14
C ARG A 464 -15.45 7.86 4.10
N GLY A 465 -15.60 7.55 5.38
CA GLY A 465 -15.98 8.54 6.37
C GLY A 465 -17.38 9.08 6.09
N GLU A 466 -17.50 10.39 5.83
CA GLU A 466 -18.77 11.05 5.50
C GLU A 466 -19.07 11.06 3.99
N LEU A 467 -18.15 10.61 3.14
CA LEU A 467 -18.33 10.55 1.68
C LEU A 467 -18.72 9.14 1.22
N GLU A 468 -19.47 9.07 0.12
CA GLU A 468 -19.73 7.81 -0.56
C GLU A 468 -18.43 7.13 -1.03
N GLY A 469 -18.38 5.80 -0.89
CA GLY A 469 -17.20 5.00 -1.22
C GLY A 469 -16.82 4.98 -2.71
N ILE A 470 -15.59 4.54 -2.96
CA ILE A 470 -14.96 4.44 -4.29
C ILE A 470 -15.81 3.62 -5.27
N LEU A 471 -16.51 2.58 -4.81
CA LEU A 471 -17.39 1.79 -5.68
C LEU A 471 -18.45 2.66 -6.38
N TYR A 472 -19.10 3.57 -5.63
CA TYR A 472 -20.22 4.35 -6.15
C TYR A 472 -19.77 5.44 -7.14
N ASN A 473 -18.67 6.14 -6.85
CA ASN A 473 -18.12 7.11 -7.80
C ASN A 473 -17.52 6.45 -9.05
N ASN A 474 -17.00 5.22 -8.98
CA ASN A 474 -16.60 4.45 -10.17
C ASN A 474 -17.81 4.05 -11.02
N ARG A 475 -18.93 3.64 -10.39
CA ARG A 475 -20.20 3.38 -11.10
C ARG A 475 -20.73 4.63 -11.80
N ARG A 476 -20.69 5.80 -11.15
CA ARG A 476 -21.07 7.08 -11.76
C ARG A 476 -20.15 7.47 -12.91
N MET A 477 -18.83 7.34 -12.74
CA MET A 477 -17.88 7.58 -13.83
C MET A 477 -18.18 6.70 -15.04
N LYS A 478 -18.40 5.39 -14.84
CA LYS A 478 -18.82 4.47 -15.90
C LYS A 478 -20.08 4.96 -16.61
N GLN A 479 -21.11 5.32 -15.85
CA GLN A 479 -22.39 5.80 -16.41
C GLN A 479 -22.19 7.06 -17.25
N THR A 480 -21.46 8.05 -16.75
CA THR A 480 -21.15 9.29 -17.48
C THR A 480 -20.41 9.00 -18.78
N LEU A 481 -19.39 8.14 -18.75
CA LEU A 481 -18.63 7.77 -19.94
C LEU A 481 -19.51 7.06 -20.99
N LEU A 482 -20.38 6.13 -20.56
CA LEU A 482 -21.31 5.46 -21.47
C LEU A 482 -22.31 6.45 -22.10
N GLN A 483 -22.86 7.38 -21.33
CA GLN A 483 -23.76 8.42 -21.83
C GLN A 483 -23.08 9.36 -22.83
N LYS A 484 -21.78 9.62 -22.65
CA LYS A 484 -20.95 10.38 -23.60
C LYS A 484 -20.50 9.54 -24.81
N GLY A 485 -20.89 8.28 -24.88
CA GLY A 485 -20.65 7.38 -26.00
C GLY A 485 -19.24 6.78 -26.06
N TYR A 486 -18.49 6.78 -24.95
CA TYR A 486 -17.18 6.11 -24.89
C TYR A 486 -17.32 4.58 -24.90
N LEU A 487 -16.29 3.88 -25.36
CA LEU A 487 -16.18 2.43 -25.17
C LEU A 487 -15.68 2.16 -23.75
N VAL A 488 -16.51 1.54 -22.92
CA VAL A 488 -16.22 1.28 -21.51
C VAL A 488 -16.50 -0.18 -21.19
N GLU A 489 -15.48 -0.89 -20.72
CA GLU A 489 -15.63 -2.15 -20.02
C GLU A 489 -15.36 -1.93 -18.53
N SER A 490 -15.97 -2.76 -17.67
CA SER A 490 -15.79 -2.62 -16.23
C SER A 490 -15.93 -3.93 -15.49
N SER A 491 -15.20 -4.08 -14.39
CA SER A 491 -15.33 -5.21 -13.46
C SER A 491 -15.50 -4.73 -12.03
N GLU A 492 -16.50 -5.24 -11.34
CA GLU A 492 -16.60 -5.16 -9.89
C GLU A 492 -16.12 -6.48 -9.30
N VAL A 493 -15.21 -6.42 -8.34
CA VAL A 493 -14.53 -7.61 -7.81
C VAL A 493 -14.74 -7.74 -6.32
N SER A 494 -14.84 -8.97 -5.81
CA SER A 494 -14.97 -9.29 -4.37
C SER A 494 -13.69 -8.97 -3.60
N SER A 495 -13.42 -7.68 -3.43
CA SER A 495 -12.22 -7.14 -2.80
C SER A 495 -12.46 -5.72 -2.26
N GLY A 496 -11.48 -5.20 -1.55
CA GLY A 496 -11.41 -3.79 -1.14
C GLY A 496 -10.30 -3.02 -1.87
N HIS A 497 -9.81 -1.95 -1.23
CA HIS A 497 -8.82 -1.04 -1.78
C HIS A 497 -7.38 -1.59 -1.67
N ASN A 498 -7.05 -2.65 -2.40
CA ASN A 498 -5.79 -3.38 -2.22
C ASN A 498 -5.06 -3.79 -3.51
N TYR A 499 -3.74 -3.87 -3.41
CA TYR A 499 -2.83 -4.16 -4.52
C TYR A 499 -2.93 -5.58 -5.06
N ILE A 500 -3.28 -6.57 -4.24
CA ILE A 500 -3.42 -7.95 -4.74
C ILE A 500 -4.55 -8.07 -5.78
N SER A 501 -5.68 -7.39 -5.56
CA SER A 501 -6.77 -7.30 -6.54
C SER A 501 -6.39 -6.47 -7.76
N TRP A 502 -5.70 -5.34 -7.57
CA TRP A 502 -5.23 -4.50 -8.68
C TRP A 502 -4.21 -5.22 -9.56
N CYS A 503 -3.34 -6.06 -8.98
CA CYS A 503 -2.42 -6.89 -9.73
C CYS A 503 -3.14 -7.80 -10.73
N GLU A 504 -4.20 -8.51 -10.30
CA GLU A 504 -5.00 -9.32 -11.23
C GLU A 504 -5.77 -8.46 -12.25
N THR A 505 -6.22 -7.29 -11.82
CA THR A 505 -6.91 -6.32 -12.68
C THR A 505 -6.00 -5.80 -13.79
N LEU A 506 -4.70 -5.63 -13.55
CA LEU A 506 -3.74 -5.28 -14.60
C LEU A 506 -3.76 -6.31 -15.73
N TYR A 507 -3.91 -7.61 -15.43
CA TYR A 507 -4.05 -8.62 -16.47
C TYR A 507 -5.39 -8.50 -17.21
N TYR A 508 -6.52 -8.54 -16.48
CA TYR A 508 -7.84 -8.55 -17.10
C TYR A 508 -8.13 -7.26 -17.91
N GLY A 509 -7.79 -6.11 -17.35
CA GLY A 509 -7.96 -4.82 -18.01
C GLY A 509 -7.04 -4.65 -19.21
N THR A 510 -5.77 -5.08 -19.11
CA THR A 510 -4.87 -5.07 -20.28
C THR A 510 -5.42 -5.97 -21.36
N ARG A 511 -5.77 -7.22 -21.04
CA ARG A 511 -6.35 -8.18 -21.99
C ARG A 511 -7.60 -7.62 -22.68
N SER A 512 -8.51 -6.99 -21.95
CA SER A 512 -9.69 -6.33 -22.51
C SER A 512 -9.31 -5.25 -23.54
N LEU A 513 -8.43 -4.33 -23.15
CA LEU A 513 -8.05 -3.20 -24.00
C LEU A 513 -7.31 -3.63 -25.28
N VAL A 514 -6.44 -4.64 -25.18
CA VAL A 514 -5.63 -5.15 -26.29
C VAL A 514 -6.38 -6.08 -27.25
N THR A 515 -7.56 -6.61 -26.90
CA THR A 515 -8.32 -7.49 -27.82
C THR A 515 -8.72 -6.84 -29.15
N LYS A 516 -8.67 -5.50 -29.22
CA LYS A 516 -8.97 -4.75 -30.44
C LYS A 516 -7.72 -4.20 -31.14
N TRP A 517 -6.54 -4.71 -30.80
CA TRP A 517 -5.26 -4.35 -31.40
C TRP A 517 -4.85 -5.31 -32.51
#